data_AF-A0A976CUX6-F1
#
_entry.id   AF-A0A976CUX6-F1
#
_cell.length_a   1.000
_cell.length_b   1.000
_cell.length_c   1.000
_cell.angle_alpha   90.00
_cell.angle_beta   90.00
_cell.angle_gamma   90.00
#
_symmetry.space_group_name_H-M   'P 1'
#
loop_
_entity.id
_entity.type
_entity.pdbx_description
1 polymer ?
#
loop_
_entity_poly.entity_id
_entity_poly.type
_entity_poly.pdbx_seq_one_letter_code
_entity_poly.pdbx_strand_id
1 'polypeptide(L)'
;MSEEPQEIGERAFNFAVRVVNLCQSLEGKKGVSRTLVNQLLRSGTSVGANLEGSKGGQSWADYLSKVSIALKEARETRYWLRLHVATDIIPENQLAPLLDESNQIVAILTTIIKKLKSDSISHFSFLTSHFPNDRYQPKTTGQHPLEHR
;
A
#
# COMPACT_ATOMS: atom_id res chain seq x y z
N MET A 1 26.15 -11.27 11.16
CA MET A 1 25.22 -10.33 11.85
C MET A 1 23.88 -10.53 11.21
N SER A 2 22.92 -11.12 11.91
CA SER A 2 21.53 -11.23 11.44
C SER A 2 20.94 -9.83 11.44
N GLU A 3 20.65 -9.27 10.26
CA GLU A 3 19.92 -8.00 10.17
C GLU A 3 18.57 -8.16 10.86
N GLU A 4 18.27 -7.29 11.83
CA GLU A 4 16.94 -7.25 12.42
C GLU A 4 15.90 -6.92 11.34
N PRO A 5 14.69 -7.50 11.39
CA PRO A 5 13.65 -7.20 10.41
C PRO A 5 13.36 -5.70 10.39
N GLN A 6 13.69 -5.03 9.30
CA GLN A 6 13.38 -3.61 9.12
C GLN A 6 11.85 -3.38 9.18
N GLU A 7 11.44 -2.36 9.93
CA GLU A 7 10.04 -1.96 10.03
C GLU A 7 9.49 -1.61 8.63
N ILE A 8 8.26 -2.05 8.33
CA ILE A 8 7.67 -1.89 6.99
C ILE A 8 7.55 -0.42 6.58
N GLY A 9 7.31 0.49 7.53
CA GLY A 9 7.31 1.94 7.28
C GLY A 9 8.65 2.45 6.77
N GLU A 10 9.75 2.14 7.47
CA GLU A 10 11.10 2.54 7.06
C GLU A 10 11.50 1.91 5.71
N ARG A 11 11.13 0.65 5.49
CA ARG A 11 11.36 -0.03 4.21
C ARG A 11 10.61 0.66 3.06
N ALA A 12 9.35 1.02 3.28
CA ALA A 12 8.54 1.75 2.30
C ALA A 12 9.04 3.18 2.06
N PHE A 13 9.59 3.85 3.07
CA PHE A 13 10.23 5.16 2.92
C PHE A 13 11.47 5.08 2.02
N ASN A 14 12.37 4.13 2.28
CA ASN A 14 13.54 3.89 1.45
C ASN A 14 13.18 3.49 0.01
N PHE A 15 12.12 2.70 -0.16
CA PHE A 15 11.54 2.42 -1.48
C PHE A 15 11.07 3.71 -2.19
N ALA A 16 10.33 4.58 -1.49
CA ALA A 16 9.86 5.85 -2.04
C ALA A 16 11.02 6.77 -2.45
N VAL A 17 12.10 6.86 -1.65
CA VAL A 17 13.32 7.61 -2.01
C VAL A 17 13.91 7.11 -3.33
N ARG A 18 14.02 5.79 -3.50
CA ARG A 18 14.54 5.19 -4.74
C ARG A 18 13.64 5.49 -5.94
N VAL A 19 12.31 5.48 -5.76
CA VAL A 19 11.35 5.86 -6.80
C VAL A 19 11.49 7.35 -7.17
N VAL A 20 11.63 8.25 -6.19
CA VAL A 20 11.84 9.68 -6.43
C VAL A 20 13.10 9.92 -7.25
N ASN A 21 14.22 9.32 -6.84
CA ASN A 21 15.50 9.44 -7.54
C ASN A 21 15.41 8.91 -8.98
N LEU A 22 14.71 7.79 -9.19
CA LEU A 22 14.45 7.25 -10.51
C LEU A 22 13.65 8.24 -11.37
N CYS A 23 12.54 8.76 -10.86
CA CYS A 23 11.70 9.73 -11.57
C CYS A 23 12.46 11.02 -11.90
N GLN A 24 13.29 11.54 -11.00
CA GLN A 24 14.16 12.69 -11.25
C GLN A 24 15.17 12.40 -12.37
N SER A 25 15.74 11.19 -12.41
CA SER A 25 16.66 10.79 -13.49
C SER A 25 15.99 10.65 -14.86
N LEU A 26 14.66 10.58 -14.92
CA LEU A 26 13.87 10.51 -16.15
C LEU A 26 13.36 11.88 -16.61
N GLU A 27 13.39 12.89 -15.74
CA GLU A 27 12.87 14.21 -16.04
C GLU A 27 13.67 14.86 -17.18
N GLY A 28 12.96 15.33 -18.21
CA GLY A 28 13.59 15.94 -19.39
C GLY A 28 14.24 14.98 -20.38
N LYS A 29 14.23 13.65 -20.15
CA LYS A 29 14.73 12.68 -21.13
C LYS A 29 13.83 12.63 -22.37
N LYS A 30 14.43 12.81 -23.55
CA LYS A 30 13.74 12.73 -24.84
C LYS A 30 13.08 11.36 -25.00
N GLY A 31 11.81 11.35 -25.39
CA GLY A 31 11.04 10.11 -25.60
C GLY A 31 10.39 9.52 -24.34
N VAL A 32 10.66 10.08 -23.15
CA VAL A 32 10.02 9.65 -21.91
C VAL A 32 8.79 10.50 -21.63
N SER A 33 7.62 9.85 -21.49
CA SER A 33 6.37 10.56 -21.18
C SER A 33 6.35 11.04 -19.72
N ARG A 34 6.19 12.35 -19.52
CA ARG A 34 6.01 12.94 -18.18
C ARG A 34 4.84 12.33 -17.43
N THR A 35 3.77 11.95 -18.15
CA THR A 35 2.61 11.29 -17.55
C THR A 35 2.98 9.93 -16.96
N LEU A 36 3.83 9.13 -17.63
CA LEU A 36 4.28 7.84 -17.11
C LEU A 36 5.14 8.01 -15.85
N VAL A 37 6.06 8.99 -15.87
CA VAL A 37 6.92 9.31 -14.72
C VAL A 37 6.08 9.75 -13.52
N ASN A 38 5.06 10.59 -13.76
CA ASN A 38 4.17 11.07 -12.69
C ASN A 38 3.32 9.95 -12.08
N GLN A 39 2.86 8.98 -12.87
CA GLN A 39 2.11 7.84 -12.31
C GLN A 39 2.99 6.95 -11.42
N LEU A 40 4.24 6.72 -11.84
CA LEU A 40 5.22 6.01 -11.03
C LEU A 40 5.53 6.77 -9.73
N LEU A 41 5.81 8.07 -9.83
CA LEU A 41 6.14 8.92 -8.68
C LEU A 41 5.01 8.93 -7.64
N ARG A 42 3.78 9.17 -8.10
CA ARG A 42 2.60 9.24 -7.21
C ARG A 42 2.36 7.91 -6.51
N SER A 43 2.31 6.80 -7.26
CA SER A 43 2.04 5.50 -6.65
C SER A 43 3.16 5.08 -5.69
N GLY A 44 4.44 5.24 -6.09
CA GLY A 44 5.57 4.80 -5.27
C GLY A 44 5.73 5.55 -3.96
N THR A 45 5.43 6.86 -3.96
CA THR A 45 5.44 7.68 -2.73
C THR A 45 4.20 7.46 -1.86
N SER A 46 3.05 7.12 -2.48
CA SER A 46 1.78 6.87 -1.78
C SER A 46 1.85 5.64 -0.85
N VAL A 47 2.73 4.65 -1.14
CA VAL A 47 2.94 3.48 -0.28
C VAL A 47 3.37 3.90 1.13
N GLY A 48 4.49 4.64 1.23
CA GLY A 48 5.01 5.12 2.51
C GLY A 48 4.08 6.12 3.17
N ALA A 49 3.48 7.04 2.40
CA ALA A 49 2.56 8.04 2.93
C ALA A 49 1.33 7.41 3.62
N ASN A 50 0.75 6.35 3.04
CA ASN A 50 -0.38 5.66 3.66
C ASN A 50 0.03 4.86 4.91
N LEU A 51 1.23 4.25 4.90
CA LEU A 51 1.75 3.55 6.07
C LEU A 51 2.03 4.52 7.23
N GLU A 52 2.62 5.68 6.94
CA GLU A 52 2.88 6.69 7.96
C GLU A 52 1.56 7.26 8.52
N GLY A 53 0.59 7.53 7.64
CA GLY A 53 -0.75 7.93 8.07
C GLY A 53 -1.49 6.86 8.88
N SER A 54 -1.15 5.58 8.71
CA SER A 54 -1.75 4.49 9.48
C SER A 54 -1.26 4.44 10.94
N LYS A 55 -0.04 4.93 11.23
CA LYS A 55 0.52 5.01 12.58
C LYS A 55 -0.24 5.99 13.49
N GLY A 56 -0.92 6.98 12.91
CA GLY A 56 -1.78 7.93 13.61
C GLY A 56 -3.27 7.53 13.65
N GLY A 57 -3.63 6.34 13.17
CA GLY A 57 -5.02 5.90 13.02
C GLY A 57 -5.74 5.68 14.36
N GLN A 58 -7.00 6.09 14.43
CA GLN A 58 -7.80 6.05 15.67
C GLN A 58 -8.47 4.68 15.91
N SER A 59 -8.45 3.77 14.92
CA SER A 59 -9.10 2.45 15.00
C SER A 59 -8.45 1.39 14.11
N TRP A 60 -8.70 0.11 14.41
CA TRP A 60 -8.27 -1.03 13.59
C TRP A 60 -8.80 -0.98 12.15
N ALA A 61 -10.03 -0.49 11.95
CA ALA A 61 -10.62 -0.35 10.62
C ALA A 61 -9.90 0.71 9.77
N ASP A 62 -9.52 1.82 10.39
CA ASP A 62 -8.75 2.87 9.74
C ASP A 62 -7.33 2.37 9.38
N TYR A 63 -6.67 1.69 10.32
CA TYR A 63 -5.38 1.04 10.06
C TYR A 63 -5.46 0.06 8.87
N LEU A 64 -6.45 -0.85 8.87
CA LEU A 64 -6.67 -1.79 7.77
C LEU A 64 -6.93 -1.09 6.43
N SER A 65 -7.72 -0.01 6.44
CA SER A 65 -8.01 0.79 5.25
C SER A 65 -6.73 1.39 4.66
N LYS A 66 -5.92 2.06 5.48
CA LYS A 66 -4.66 2.68 5.05
C LYS A 66 -3.63 1.67 4.55
N VAL A 67 -3.46 0.54 5.25
CA VAL A 67 -2.57 -0.54 4.79
C VAL A 67 -3.09 -1.16 3.48
N SER A 68 -4.40 -1.26 3.29
CA SER A 68 -5.00 -1.75 2.04
C SER A 68 -4.75 -0.78 0.87
N ILE A 69 -4.81 0.52 1.11
CA ILE A 69 -4.43 1.54 0.11
C ILE A 69 -2.93 1.41 -0.21
N ALA A 70 -2.06 1.30 0.80
CA ALA A 70 -0.62 1.10 0.58
C ALA A 70 -0.33 -0.16 -0.28
N LEU A 71 -1.05 -1.26 -0.07
CA LEU A 71 -0.93 -2.47 -0.90
C LEU A 71 -1.35 -2.22 -2.36
N LYS A 72 -2.46 -1.51 -2.57
CA LYS A 72 -2.91 -1.13 -3.91
C LYS A 72 -1.84 -0.32 -4.63
N GLU A 73 -1.32 0.71 -3.96
CA GLU A 73 -0.29 1.60 -4.50
C GLU A 73 1.00 0.84 -4.82
N ALA A 74 1.44 -0.07 -3.94
CA ALA A 74 2.63 -0.89 -4.19
C ALA A 74 2.48 -1.77 -5.45
N ARG A 75 1.28 -2.32 -5.69
CA ARG A 75 0.98 -3.07 -6.92
C ARG A 75 0.98 -2.18 -8.16
N GLU A 76 0.43 -0.97 -8.06
CA GLU A 76 0.46 0.01 -9.14
C GLU A 76 1.89 0.46 -9.46
N THR A 77 2.72 0.74 -8.44
CA THR A 77 4.13 1.08 -8.63
C THR A 77 4.86 -0.05 -9.35
N ARG A 78 4.64 -1.32 -8.94
CA ARG A 78 5.21 -2.48 -9.64
C ARG A 78 4.79 -2.55 -11.10
N TYR A 79 3.53 -2.26 -11.40
CA TYR A 79 3.03 -2.21 -12.77
C TYR A 79 3.75 -1.13 -13.59
N TRP A 80 3.90 0.07 -13.05
CA TRP A 80 4.60 1.16 -13.74
C TRP A 80 6.09 0.86 -13.97
N LEU A 81 6.77 0.23 -13.01
CA LEU A 81 8.15 -0.23 -13.19
C LEU A 81 8.26 -1.25 -14.32
N ARG A 82 7.37 -2.24 -14.36
CA ARG A 82 7.32 -3.23 -15.45
C ARG A 82 7.03 -2.59 -16.80
N LEU A 83 6.19 -1.55 -16.83
CA LEU A 83 5.89 -0.83 -18.07
C LEU A 83 7.11 -0.08 -18.61
N HIS A 84 7.93 0.52 -17.74
CA HIS A 84 9.19 1.17 -18.15
C HIS A 84 10.19 0.15 -18.75
N VAL A 85 10.22 -1.08 -18.23
CA VAL A 85 11.01 -2.18 -18.83
C VAL A 85 10.41 -2.60 -20.18
N ALA A 86 9.11 -2.89 -20.22
CA ALA A 86 8.45 -3.42 -21.41
C ALA A 86 8.36 -2.43 -22.59
N THR A 87 8.67 -1.15 -22.35
CA THR A 87 8.70 -0.08 -23.37
C THR A 87 10.11 0.44 -23.61
N ASP A 88 11.14 -0.30 -23.17
CA ASP A 88 12.56 0.01 -23.35
C ASP A 88 13.00 1.39 -22.85
N ILE A 89 12.25 1.98 -21.90
CA ILE A 89 12.61 3.24 -21.26
C ILE A 89 13.78 3.03 -20.29
N ILE A 90 13.77 1.91 -19.56
CA ILE A 90 14.82 1.53 -18.62
C ILE A 90 15.14 0.05 -18.78
N PRO A 91 16.42 -0.33 -18.94
CA PRO A 91 16.84 -1.73 -18.93
C PRO A 91 16.41 -2.47 -17.66
N GLU A 92 15.95 -3.71 -17.81
CA GLU A 92 15.45 -4.53 -16.69
C GLU A 92 16.47 -4.66 -15.55
N ASN A 93 17.75 -4.84 -15.87
CA ASN A 93 18.82 -4.98 -14.87
C ASN A 93 18.95 -3.75 -13.95
N GLN A 94 18.60 -2.55 -14.43
CA GLN A 94 18.61 -1.34 -13.60
C GLN A 94 17.38 -1.26 -12.68
N LEU A 95 16.25 -1.87 -13.07
CA LEU A 95 15.02 -1.89 -12.27
C LEU A 95 14.85 -3.15 -11.43
N ALA A 96 15.60 -4.22 -11.69
CA ALA A 96 15.45 -5.50 -11.00
C ALA A 96 15.45 -5.37 -9.46
N PRO A 97 16.38 -4.61 -8.83
CA PRO A 97 16.36 -4.43 -7.38
C PRO A 97 15.19 -3.60 -6.85
N LEU A 98 14.54 -2.78 -7.70
CA LEU A 98 13.38 -1.98 -7.31
C LEU A 98 12.06 -2.73 -7.53
N LEU A 99 12.02 -3.56 -8.57
CA LEU A 99 10.94 -4.51 -8.84
C LEU A 99 10.83 -5.59 -7.76
N ASP A 100 11.98 -6.13 -7.34
CA ASP A 100 12.03 -7.11 -6.25
C ASP A 100 11.57 -6.49 -4.93
N GLU A 101 12.08 -5.30 -4.58
CA GLU A 101 11.67 -4.55 -3.40
C GLU A 101 10.15 -4.31 -3.37
N SER A 102 9.59 -3.84 -4.49
CA SER A 102 8.14 -3.66 -4.63
C SER A 102 7.35 -4.96 -4.43
N ASN A 103 7.87 -6.08 -4.94
CA ASN A 103 7.24 -7.40 -4.77
C ASN A 103 7.27 -7.87 -3.30
N GLN A 104 8.39 -7.65 -2.61
CA GLN A 104 8.51 -7.97 -1.18
C GLN A 104 7.57 -7.11 -0.33
N ILE A 105 7.47 -5.80 -0.60
CA ILE A 105 6.49 -4.92 0.05
C ILE A 105 5.07 -5.43 -0.17
N VAL A 106 4.69 -5.81 -1.40
CA VAL A 106 3.37 -6.38 -1.70
C VAL A 106 3.11 -7.65 -0.88
N ALA A 107 4.09 -8.53 -0.75
CA ALA A 107 3.96 -9.76 0.04
C ALA A 107 3.77 -9.48 1.54
N ILE A 108 4.54 -8.55 2.10
CA ILE A 108 4.46 -8.15 3.50
C ILE A 108 3.09 -7.51 3.79
N LEU A 109 2.69 -6.51 3.01
CA LEU A 109 1.40 -5.82 3.20
C LEU A 109 0.21 -6.77 3.02
N THR A 110 0.30 -7.73 2.09
CA THR A 110 -0.72 -8.78 1.94
C THR A 110 -0.82 -9.64 3.21
N THR A 111 0.31 -9.99 3.82
CA THR A 111 0.36 -10.78 5.05
C THR A 111 -0.22 -10.01 6.24
N ILE A 112 0.14 -8.73 6.38
CA ILE A 112 -0.43 -7.84 7.41
C ILE A 112 -1.95 -7.77 7.29
N ILE A 113 -2.47 -7.51 6.08
CA ILE A 113 -3.93 -7.41 5.84
C ILE A 113 -4.65 -8.72 6.17
N LYS A 114 -4.08 -9.88 5.80
CA LYS A 114 -4.65 -11.18 6.13
C LYS A 114 -4.74 -11.38 7.65
N LYS A 115 -3.67 -11.04 8.38
CA LYS A 115 -3.64 -11.14 9.84
C LYS A 115 -4.69 -10.24 10.49
N LEU A 116 -4.75 -8.96 10.10
CA LEU A 116 -5.74 -8.00 10.63
C LEU A 116 -7.18 -8.46 10.44
N LYS A 117 -7.50 -9.02 9.27
CA LYS A 117 -8.84 -9.56 9.00
C LYS A 117 -9.15 -10.78 9.87
N SER A 118 -8.18 -11.68 10.05
CA SER A 118 -8.33 -12.86 10.91
C SER A 118 -8.54 -12.48 12.38
N ASP A 119 -7.81 -11.48 12.87
CA ASP A 119 -7.90 -11.00 14.25
C ASP A 119 -9.26 -10.33 14.50
N SER A 120 -9.74 -9.52 13.55
CA SER A 120 -11.07 -8.91 13.61
C SER A 120 -12.20 -9.94 13.62
N ILE A 121 -12.09 -11.01 12.81
CA ILE A 121 -13.05 -12.11 12.78
C ILE A 121 -13.02 -12.89 14.10
N SER A 122 -11.83 -13.20 14.61
CA SER A 122 -11.67 -13.93 15.88
C SER A 122 -12.28 -13.14 17.05
N HIS A 123 -12.03 -11.83 17.11
CA HIS A 123 -12.60 -10.96 18.13
C HIS A 123 -14.13 -10.88 18.03
N PHE A 124 -14.67 -10.72 16.82
CA PHE A 124 -16.12 -10.70 16.60
C PHE A 124 -16.78 -12.05 16.95
N SER A 125 -16.17 -13.17 16.57
CA SER A 125 -16.65 -14.52 16.91
C SER A 125 -16.63 -14.76 18.43
N PHE A 126 -15.63 -14.24 19.14
CA PHE A 126 -15.57 -14.30 20.59
C PHE A 126 -16.69 -13.49 21.24
N LEU A 127 -16.89 -12.25 20.80
CA LEU A 127 -17.96 -11.38 21.33
C LEU A 127 -19.34 -11.97 21.09
N THR A 128 -19.62 -12.49 19.90
CA THR A 128 -20.92 -13.09 19.57
C THR A 128 -21.21 -14.39 20.32
N SER A 129 -20.18 -15.17 20.67
CA SER A 129 -20.33 -16.42 21.44
C SER A 129 -20.45 -16.20 22.95
N HIS A 130 -19.78 -15.18 23.50
CA HIS A 130 -19.73 -14.93 24.95
C HIS A 130 -20.65 -13.80 25.41
N PHE A 131 -21.03 -12.89 24.51
CA PHE A 131 -21.91 -11.75 24.78
C PHE A 131 -23.01 -11.63 23.70
N PRO A 132 -23.92 -12.62 23.59
CA PRO A 132 -24.88 -12.72 22.49
C PRO A 132 -25.92 -11.58 22.42
N ASN A 133 -26.10 -10.82 23.50
CA ASN A 133 -27.01 -9.67 23.56
C ASN A 133 -26.30 -8.31 23.46
N ASP A 134 -24.98 -8.29 23.38
CA ASP A 134 -24.21 -7.05 23.25
C ASP A 134 -24.09 -6.71 21.76
N ARG A 135 -24.96 -5.80 21.29
CA ARG A 135 -25.11 -5.47 19.86
C ARG A 135 -23.89 -4.69 19.36
N TYR A 136 -22.76 -5.34 19.17
CA TYR A 136 -21.70 -4.82 18.32
C TYR A 136 -22.15 -4.93 16.85
N GLN A 137 -22.81 -3.89 16.35
CA GLN A 137 -23.08 -3.74 14.93
C GLN A 137 -21.88 -3.06 14.27
N PRO A 138 -21.12 -3.74 13.39
CA PRO A 138 -20.11 -3.06 12.60
C PRO A 138 -20.80 -2.01 11.75
N LYS A 139 -20.43 -0.73 11.90
CA LYS A 139 -21.01 0.36 11.12
C LYS A 139 -20.67 0.13 9.64
N THR A 140 -21.61 -0.42 8.88
CA THR A 140 -21.54 -0.43 7.42
C THR A 140 -21.83 0.98 6.94
N THR A 141 -20.78 1.70 6.53
CA THR A 141 -20.93 3.00 5.90
C THR A 141 -21.68 2.83 4.57
N GLY A 142 -22.88 3.40 4.48
CA GLY A 142 -23.57 3.63 3.21
C GLY A 142 -24.97 3.04 3.08
N GLN A 143 -25.94 3.63 3.78
CA GLN A 143 -27.30 3.81 3.26
C GLN A 143 -27.81 5.16 3.77
N HIS A 144 -27.89 6.12 2.85
CA HIS A 144 -28.56 7.41 3.03
C HIS A 144 -30.05 7.17 2.82
N PRO A 145 -30.97 7.55 3.73
CA PRO A 145 -32.37 7.60 3.39
C PRO A 145 -32.61 8.89 2.58
N LEU A 146 -33.10 8.73 1.36
CA LEU A 146 -33.91 9.76 0.71
C LEU A 146 -35.29 9.67 1.37
N GLU A 147 -35.63 10.61 2.24
CA GLU A 147 -37.02 10.85 2.60
C GLU A 147 -37.55 12.00 1.75
N HIS A 148 -38.59 11.65 0.99
CA HIS A 148 -39.47 12.56 0.30
C HIS A 148 -40.15 13.52 1.28
N ARG A 149 -40.07 14.82 0.99
CA ARG A 149 -41.21 15.75 1.07
C ARG A 149 -41.03 16.85 0.04
#